data_AF-A0A962FHN1-F1
#
_entry.id   AF-A0A962FHN1-F1
#
_cell.length_a   1.000
_cell.length_b   1.000
_cell.length_c   1.000
_cell.angle_alpha   90.00
_cell.angle_beta   90.00
_cell.angle_gamma   90.00
#
_symmetry.space_group_name_H-M   'P 1'
#
loop_
_entity.id
_entity.type
_entity.pdbx_description
1 polymer ?
#
loop_
_entity_poly.entity_id
_entity_poly.type
_entity_poly.pdbx_seq_one_letter_code
_entity_poly.pdbx_strand_id
1 'polypeptide(L)' 'MSEYDRRLTPARPDLAAAHLRGKVEAARFVEGVRMQIVAPVVDLKSAPSHEAGLDTQALAGEIVTV' A
#
# COMPACT_ATOMS: atom_id res chain seq x y z
N MET A 1 -8.29 5.64 16.06
CA MET A 1 -7.98 6.15 14.72
C MET A 1 -6.53 5.78 14.45
N SER A 2 -6.25 5.03 13.38
CA SER A 2 -4.87 4.73 12.97
C SER A 2 -4.13 6.05 12.74
N GLU A 3 -2.96 6.22 13.36
CA GLU A 3 -2.08 7.38 13.17
C GLU A 3 -1.63 7.54 11.71
N TYR A 4 -1.79 6.48 10.90
CA TYR A 4 -1.35 6.39 9.52
C TYR A 4 -2.52 6.19 8.55
N ASP A 5 -2.49 6.90 7.42
CA ASP A 5 -3.40 6.68 6.29
C ASP A 5 -2.95 5.40 5.55
N ARG A 6 -3.83 4.38 5.54
CA ARG A 6 -3.56 3.08 4.91
C ARG A 6 -3.29 3.16 3.40
N ARG A 7 -3.74 4.22 2.74
CA ARG A 7 -3.52 4.43 1.29
C ARG A 7 -2.10 4.89 0.99
N LEU A 8 -1.45 5.48 1.99
CA LEU A 8 -0.11 6.07 1.87
C LEU A 8 0.93 5.30 2.68
N THR A 9 0.49 4.49 3.66
CA THR A 9 1.36 3.78 4.59
C THR A 9 1.23 2.28 4.37
N PRO A 10 2.20 1.63 3.69
CA PRO A 10 2.19 0.19 3.47
C PRO A 10 2.61 -0.54 4.74
N ALA A 11 1.65 -0.74 5.65
CA ALA A 11 1.84 -1.44 6.92
C ALA A 11 0.68 -2.39 7.21
N ARG A 12 1.01 -3.67 7.41
CA ARG A 12 0.13 -4.72 7.93
C ARG A 12 0.86 -5.51 9.02
N PRO A 13 0.15 -6.24 9.90
CA PRO A 13 0.79 -7.02 10.96
C PRO A 13 1.80 -8.05 10.43
N ASP A 14 1.59 -8.57 9.22
CA ASP A 14 2.47 -9.55 8.58
C ASP A 14 3.62 -8.91 7.78
N LEU A 15 3.48 -7.68 7.29
CA LEU A 15 4.43 -7.05 6.37
C LEU A 15 4.33 -5.52 6.41
N ALA A 16 5.46 -4.83 6.55
CA ALA A 16 5.54 -3.38 6.42
C ALA A 16 6.72 -2.93 5.56
N ALA A 17 6.65 -1.70 5.05
CA ALA A 17 7.77 -1.09 4.33
C ALA A 17 8.98 -0.87 5.26
N ALA A 18 10.20 -1.08 4.76
CA ALA A 18 11.44 -1.03 5.54
C ALA A 18 11.65 0.27 6.33
N HIS A 19 11.30 1.42 5.74
CA HIS A 19 11.41 2.73 6.37
C HIS A 19 10.43 2.97 7.53
N LEU A 20 9.51 2.04 7.79
CA LEU A 20 8.58 2.07 8.92
C LEU A 20 9.07 1.29 10.15
N ARG A 21 10.27 0.67 10.09
CA ARG A 21 10.85 -0.05 11.22
C ARG A 21 10.95 0.87 12.46
N GLY A 22 10.41 0.40 13.58
CA GLY A 22 10.36 1.16 14.84
C GLY A 22 9.23 2.20 14.92
N LYS A 23 8.48 2.41 13.84
CA LYS A 23 7.26 3.26 13.82
C LYS A 23 5.97 2.46 13.87
N VAL A 24 6.00 1.24 13.34
CA VAL A 24 4.88 0.30 13.33
C VAL A 24 5.34 -1.08 13.79
N GLU A 25 4.41 -1.89 14.29
CA GLU A 25 4.64 -3.29 14.60
C GLU A 25 4.26 -4.17 13.40
N ALA A 26 5.21 -4.99 12.93
CA ALA A 26 5.01 -5.94 11.85
C ALA A 26 6.00 -7.10 11.97
N ALA A 27 5.61 -8.28 11.51
CA ALA A 27 6.43 -9.49 11.56
C ALA A 27 7.69 -9.41 10.66
N ARG A 28 7.62 -8.64 9.56
CA ARG A 28 8.73 -8.44 8.62
C ARG A 28 8.65 -7.07 7.97
N PHE A 29 9.83 -6.60 7.54
CA PHE A 29 10.03 -5.32 6.89
C PHE A 29 10.81 -5.54 5.60
N VAL A 30 10.34 -4.96 4.49
CA VAL A 30 10.95 -5.14 3.16
C VAL A 30 11.15 -3.82 2.44
N GLU A 31 12.21 -3.73 1.64
CA GLU A 31 12.40 -2.62 0.71
C GLU A 31 11.40 -2.75 -0.44
N GLY A 32 10.67 -1.67 -0.72
CA GLY A 32 9.74 -1.63 -1.83
C GLY A 32 10.43 -1.23 -3.12
N VAL A 33 9.82 -1.59 -4.26
CA VAL A 33 10.35 -1.29 -5.59
C VAL A 33 9.46 -0.24 -6.25
N ARG A 34 10.08 0.79 -6.83
CA ARG A 34 9.36 1.79 -7.64
C ARG A 34 8.88 1.15 -8.93
N MET A 35 7.58 1.24 -9.17
CA MET A 35 6.90 0.72 -10.35
C MET A 35 5.96 1.78 -10.93
N GLN A 36 5.49 1.58 -12.16
CA GLN A 36 4.54 2.47 -12.83
C GLN A 36 3.25 1.71 -13.19
N ILE A 37 2.11 2.37 -13.01
CA ILE A 37 0.80 1.83 -13.43
C ILE A 37 0.69 1.86 -14.95
N VAL A 38 0.46 0.70 -15.56
CA VAL A 38 0.31 0.56 -17.03
C VAL A 38 -1.15 0.47 -17.49
N ALA A 39 -2.06 0.07 -16.59
CA ALA A 39 -3.49 0.03 -16.89
C ALA A 39 -4.09 1.44 -16.84
N PRO A 40 -5.12 1.76 -17.65
CA PRO A 40 -5.75 3.08 -17.66
C PRO A 40 -6.21 3.54 -16.29
N VAL A 41 -6.80 2.62 -15.53
CA VAL A 41 -7.32 2.82 -14.17
C VAL A 41 -7.14 1.52 -13.39
N VAL A 42 -6.71 1.60 -12.13
CA VAL A 42 -6.57 0.47 -11.21
C VAL A 42 -7.23 0.80 -9.88
N ASP A 43 -8.02 -0.12 -9.34
CA ASP A 43 -8.68 0.03 -8.05
C ASP A 43 -7.71 -0.15 -6.88
N LEU A 44 -7.65 0.84 -5.98
CA LEU A 44 -7.01 0.71 -4.67
C LEU A 44 -8.08 0.33 -3.64
N LYS A 45 -7.99 -0.90 -3.14
CA LYS A 45 -8.95 -1.46 -2.19
C LYS A 45 -8.49 -1.28 -0.74
N SER A 46 -9.49 -1.22 0.14
CA SER A 46 -9.34 -1.09 1.59
C SER A 46 -8.62 -2.25 2.29
N ALA A 47 -8.56 -3.41 1.63
CA ALA A 47 -7.88 -4.63 2.07
C ALA A 47 -7.50 -5.49 0.83
N PRO A 48 -6.54 -6.43 0.95
CA PRO A 48 -6.13 -7.32 -0.14
C PRO A 48 -7.17 -8.45 -0.38
N SER A 49 -8.40 -8.07 -0.72
CA SER A 49 -9.51 -8.98 -0.97
C SER A 49 -10.38 -8.45 -2.12
N HIS A 50 -11.02 -9.36 -2.85
CA HIS A 50 -11.95 -8.98 -3.92
C HIS A 50 -13.21 -8.30 -3.36
N GLU A 51 -13.65 -8.70 -2.17
CA GLU A 51 -14.83 -8.18 -1.46
C GLU A 51 -14.58 -6.84 -0.74
N ALA A 52 -13.32 -6.38 -0.71
CA ALA A 52 -12.97 -5.15 -0.02
C ALA A 52 -13.51 -3.94 -0.80
N GLY A 53 -14.06 -2.96 -0.06
CA GLY A 53 -14.53 -1.70 -0.62
C GLY A 53 -13.40 -0.91 -1.30
N LEU A 54 -13.78 -0.13 -2.30
CA LEU A 54 -12.90 0.78 -3.05
C LEU A 54 -12.57 2.02 -2.19
N ASP A 55 -11.28 2.33 -2.05
CA ASP A 55 -10.84 3.57 -1.41
C ASP A 55 -10.67 4.69 -2.45
N THR A 56 -9.96 4.39 -3.53
CA THR A 56 -9.69 5.31 -4.64
C THR A 56 -9.18 4.51 -5.85
N GLN A 57 -8.79 5.21 -6.91
CA GLN A 57 -8.22 4.60 -8.10
C GLN A 57 -6.89 5.27 -8.44
N ALA A 58 -5.94 4.47 -8.90
CA ALA A 58 -4.68 4.93 -9.48
C ALA A 58 -4.80 4.97 -11.00
N LEU A 59 -4.09 5.91 -11.64
CA LEU A 59 -4.17 6.16 -13.07
C LEU A 59 -2.91 5.72 -13.82
N ALA A 60 -3.06 5.47 -15.12
CA ALA A 60 -1.94 5.18 -16.00
C ALA A 60 -0.84 6.24 -15.88
N GLY A 61 0.40 5.77 -15.74
CA GLY A 61 1.59 6.62 -15.63
C GLY A 61 1.97 7.00 -14.19
N GLU A 62 1.09 6.82 -13.21
CA GLU A 62 1.41 7.07 -11.81
C GLU A 62 2.50 6.13 -11.30
N ILE A 63 3.39 6.67 -10.45
CA ILE A 63 4.47 5.91 -9.82
C ILE A 63 4.03 5.47 -8.43
N VAL A 64 4.15 4.17 -8.19
CA VAL A 64 3.87 3.54 -6.89
C VAL A 64 5.10 2.80 -6.40
N THR A 65 5.12 2.48 -5.11
CA THR A 65 6.12 1.58 -4.53
C THR A 65 5.40 0.31 -4.10
N VAL A 66 5.86 -0.85 -4.58
CA VAL A 66 5.28 -2.18 -4.31
C VAL A 66 6.18 -3.04 -3.47
#